data_AF-A0A6C0EYB5-F1
#
_entry.id   AF-A0A6C0EYB5-F1
#
_cell.length_a   1.000
_cell.length_b   1.000
_cell.length_c   1.000
_cell.angle_alpha   90.00
_cell.angle_beta   90.00
_cell.angle_gamma   90.00
#
_symmetry.space_group_name_H-M   'P 1'
#
loop_
_entity.id
_entity.type
_entity.pdbx_description
1 polymer ?
#
loop_
_entity_poly.entity_id
_entity_poly.type
_entity_poly.pdbx_seq_one_letter_code
_entity_poly.pdbx_strand_id
1 'polypeptide(L)'
;METIYIIFIAVISIIILIGIGLEVSKGIDDFVIYILFWMLYIITIVTFINIVLVGNYYLTMRNKQGPPGLPGPSGDIGNKGDTGLCDPACRDGICETQVLKLITDELKSRGQGVSANLNNIYIKSKVRQMCGSDEFKQLSPYNGPYNLINYVKDIWKLWFDLIYNAGGSAYFENVGAESDFDWLTNNPFDELKKYDIFYWGMGKQYRPLVSESCYLSSNGNTPNQGSTNSIIIKTSNSNIFESIGDDSGSGASNNVSFWRAKQFTYKGAVYYPLGDIAVGPSRYRDAEYVNGKVGTITMPYGNKGPARETIIASGDLEGPIGYELIWKYYTRYRAKQFYIWRPIAPSNYVALGDVVTFTSSPPLTGDSAPIRCVPSSIAIRKRTDGNKLWSSIGSNMPTNVTLVGFAPNSGSYVTSSETNAYNLFRAVIGNNNTNIPASDVNASFYTLDNTKYDSGYQIGMDTGIPSDSPEDNRVGKGYIPSPKKDAKYSVMSYLNLKTNPVLVHSFTKLNINGKLIPNAISNAYVLNVNNSCINYEGVEVKMSECDELKTGQIFSIIFTGNKKNECKLQHHETKNILTYKNSLFTLVPESDTRNIQYQYFIMQ
;
A
#
# COMPACT_ATOMS: atom_id res chain seq x y z
N MET A 1 -7.44 -59.28 10.85
CA MET A 1 -8.48 -59.53 11.89
C MET A 1 -9.84 -59.01 11.48
N GLU A 2 -9.96 -57.80 10.92
CA GLU A 2 -11.25 -57.20 10.52
C GLU A 2 -12.09 -58.04 9.54
N THR A 3 -11.46 -58.70 8.55
CA THR A 3 -12.18 -59.54 7.57
C THR A 3 -12.90 -60.75 8.17
N ILE A 4 -12.36 -61.34 9.24
CA ILE A 4 -13.00 -62.49 9.92
C ILE A 4 -14.26 -62.03 10.68
N TYR A 5 -14.21 -60.86 11.32
CA TYR A 5 -15.37 -60.28 12.00
C TYR A 5 -16.49 -59.92 11.02
N ILE A 6 -16.15 -59.38 9.85
CA ILE A 6 -17.14 -59.05 8.81
C ILE A 6 -17.88 -60.31 8.33
N ILE A 7 -17.14 -61.39 8.06
CA ILE A 7 -17.73 -62.67 7.64
C ILE A 7 -18.63 -63.24 8.76
N PHE A 8 -18.18 -63.18 10.01
CA PHE A 8 -18.96 -63.66 11.15
C PHE A 8 -20.28 -62.89 11.33
N ILE A 9 -20.25 -61.55 11.25
CA ILE A 9 -21.46 -60.70 11.33
C ILE A 9 -22.39 -60.96 10.15
N ALA A 10 -21.85 -61.16 8.94
CA ALA A 10 -22.65 -61.46 7.76
C ALA A 10 -23.42 -62.79 7.92
N VAL A 11 -22.76 -63.83 8.44
CA VAL A 11 -23.40 -65.13 8.69
C VAL A 11 -24.52 -65.02 9.74
N ILE A 12 -24.27 -64.30 10.85
CA ILE A 12 -25.30 -64.06 11.88
C ILE A 12 -26.50 -63.29 11.28
N SER A 13 -26.24 -62.27 10.46
CA SER A 13 -27.30 -61.47 9.84
C SER A 13 -28.18 -62.31 8.92
N ILE A 14 -27.59 -63.23 8.14
CA ILE A 14 -28.33 -64.17 7.29
C ILE A 14 -29.23 -65.09 8.12
N ILE A 15 -28.72 -65.63 9.23
CA ILE A 15 -29.50 -66.49 10.12
C ILE A 15 -30.71 -65.74 10.69
N ILE A 16 -30.51 -64.50 11.14
CA ILE A 16 -31.59 -63.65 11.66
C ILE A 16 -32.63 -63.37 10.57
N LEU A 17 -32.21 -63.00 9.35
CA LEU A 17 -33.13 -62.71 8.25
C LEU A 17 -33.96 -63.93 7.83
N ILE A 18 -33.37 -65.12 7.82
CA ILE A 18 -34.08 -66.38 7.56
C ILE A 18 -35.06 -66.66 8.70
N GLY A 19 -34.66 -66.49 9.97
CA GLY A 19 -35.53 -66.68 11.13
C GLY A 19 -36.76 -65.78 11.10
N ILE A 20 -36.58 -64.50 10.77
CA ILE A 20 -37.69 -63.56 10.58
C ILE A 20 -38.58 -64.00 9.41
N GLY A 21 -37.99 -64.40 8.28
CA GLY A 21 -38.75 -64.87 7.13
C GLY A 21 -39.62 -66.09 7.45
N LEU A 22 -39.08 -67.04 8.21
CA LEU A 22 -39.81 -68.24 8.67
C LEU A 22 -40.99 -67.86 9.57
N GLU A 23 -40.80 -66.97 10.55
CA GLU A 23 -41.89 -66.57 11.45
C GLU A 23 -43.00 -65.81 10.72
N VAL A 24 -42.64 -64.93 9.76
CA VAL A 24 -43.62 -64.20 8.92
C VAL A 24 -44.37 -65.15 7.98
N SER A 25 -43.69 -66.18 7.46
CA SER A 25 -44.29 -67.14 6.53
C SER A 25 -45.15 -68.22 7.19
N LYS A 26 -45.13 -68.33 8.53
CA LYS A 26 -45.73 -69.43 9.30
C LYS A 26 -47.23 -69.61 9.12
N GLY A 27 -47.95 -68.56 8.70
CA GLY A 27 -49.40 -68.58 8.45
C GLY A 27 -49.80 -68.78 6.99
N ILE A 28 -48.86 -69.12 6.10
CA ILE A 28 -49.13 -69.30 4.66
C ILE A 28 -49.21 -70.80 4.35
N ASP A 29 -50.43 -71.34 4.25
CA ASP A 29 -50.66 -72.76 3.98
C ASP A 29 -50.65 -73.10 2.46
N ASP A 30 -50.89 -72.10 1.60
CA ASP A 30 -50.87 -72.29 0.13
C ASP A 30 -49.44 -72.32 -0.40
N PHE A 31 -49.08 -73.43 -1.07
CA PHE A 31 -47.73 -73.65 -1.58
C PHE A 31 -47.28 -72.59 -2.60
N VAL A 32 -48.19 -72.13 -3.46
CA VAL A 32 -47.87 -71.13 -4.49
C VAL A 32 -47.62 -69.77 -3.83
N ILE A 33 -48.47 -69.38 -2.88
CA ILE A 33 -48.32 -68.13 -2.12
C ILE A 33 -47.05 -68.16 -1.27
N TYR A 34 -46.70 -69.31 -0.68
CA TYR A 34 -45.48 -69.47 0.11
C TYR A 34 -44.21 -69.26 -0.72
N ILE A 35 -44.15 -69.84 -1.93
CA ILE A 35 -43.02 -69.62 -2.84
C ILE A 35 -42.94 -68.16 -3.29
N LEU A 36 -44.08 -67.54 -3.66
CA LEU A 36 -44.13 -66.14 -4.06
C LEU A 36 -43.67 -65.20 -2.95
N PHE A 37 -44.05 -65.50 -1.70
CA PHE A 37 -43.58 -64.76 -0.52
C PHE A 37 -42.05 -64.80 -0.42
N TRP A 38 -41.44 -65.98 -0.48
CA TRP A 38 -39.97 -66.10 -0.38
C TRP A 38 -39.25 -65.44 -1.56
N MET A 39 -39.80 -65.51 -2.77
CA MET A 39 -39.26 -64.77 -3.92
C MET A 39 -39.23 -63.26 -3.67
N LEU A 40 -40.35 -62.68 -3.24
CA LEU A 40 -40.44 -61.25 -2.96
C LEU A 40 -39.58 -60.85 -1.75
N TYR A 41 -39.59 -61.65 -0.68
CA TYR A 41 -38.81 -61.40 0.52
C TYR A 41 -37.30 -61.36 0.22
N ILE A 42 -36.79 -62.31 -0.55
CA ILE A 42 -35.38 -62.31 -0.98
C ILE A 42 -35.05 -61.08 -1.82
N ILE A 43 -35.93 -60.69 -2.76
CA ILE A 43 -35.73 -59.48 -3.58
C ILE A 43 -35.69 -58.22 -2.69
N THR A 44 -36.53 -58.12 -1.67
CA THR A 44 -36.51 -56.98 -0.73
C THR A 44 -35.21 -56.92 0.09
N ILE A 45 -34.66 -58.06 0.49
CA ILE A 45 -33.36 -58.10 1.19
C ILE A 45 -32.23 -57.65 0.25
N VAL A 46 -32.19 -58.18 -0.98
CA VAL A 46 -31.17 -57.84 -1.98
C VAL A 46 -31.19 -56.35 -2.31
N THR A 47 -32.38 -55.75 -2.44
CA THR A 47 -32.52 -54.31 -2.70
C THR A 47 -32.01 -53.46 -1.53
N PHE A 48 -32.28 -53.86 -0.28
CA PHE A 48 -31.74 -53.15 0.88
C PHE A 48 -30.20 -53.21 0.95
N ILE A 49 -29.62 -54.38 0.67
CA ILE A 49 -28.16 -54.55 0.58
C ILE A 49 -27.57 -53.64 -0.50
N ASN A 50 -28.19 -53.56 -1.68
CA ASN A 50 -27.73 -52.68 -2.77
C ASN A 50 -27.73 -51.21 -2.37
N ILE A 51 -28.74 -50.72 -1.64
CA ILE A 51 -28.79 -49.33 -1.16
C ILE A 51 -27.59 -49.03 -0.25
N VAL A 52 -27.28 -49.94 0.69
CA VAL A 52 -26.13 -49.80 1.60
C VAL A 52 -24.81 -49.81 0.83
N LEU A 53 -24.65 -50.70 -0.14
CA LEU A 53 -23.45 -50.77 -0.99
C LEU A 53 -23.25 -49.49 -1.81
N VAL A 54 -24.31 -48.95 -2.41
CA VAL A 54 -24.26 -47.69 -3.17
C VAL A 54 -23.89 -46.52 -2.25
N GLY A 55 -24.48 -46.44 -1.05
CA GLY A 55 -24.13 -45.42 -0.07
C GLY A 55 -22.65 -45.48 0.34
N ASN A 56 -22.14 -46.67 0.63
CA ASN A 56 -20.73 -46.87 0.97
C ASN A 56 -19.79 -46.54 -0.20
N TYR A 57 -20.16 -46.96 -1.42
CA TYR A 57 -19.42 -46.65 -2.63
C TYR A 57 -19.34 -45.13 -2.87
N TYR A 58 -20.47 -44.42 -2.75
CA TYR A 58 -20.52 -42.97 -2.89
C TYR A 58 -19.63 -42.27 -1.85
N LEU A 59 -19.73 -42.65 -0.57
CA LEU A 59 -18.90 -42.09 0.50
C LEU A 59 -17.40 -42.34 0.28
N THR A 60 -17.04 -43.52 -0.23
CA THR A 60 -15.65 -43.89 -0.54
C THR A 60 -15.09 -43.15 -1.75
N MET A 61 -15.93 -42.87 -2.76
CA MET A 61 -15.51 -42.30 -4.03
C MET A 61 -15.56 -40.77 -4.07
N ARG A 62 -16.37 -40.10 -3.24
CA ARG A 62 -16.57 -38.63 -3.33
C ARG A 62 -15.28 -37.80 -3.21
N ASN A 63 -14.25 -38.34 -2.56
CA ASN A 63 -13.00 -37.63 -2.28
C ASN A 63 -11.78 -38.23 -3.00
N LYS A 64 -11.95 -39.17 -3.95
CA LYS A 64 -10.83 -39.76 -4.70
C LYS A 64 -10.73 -39.15 -6.10
N GLN A 65 -9.61 -38.50 -6.40
CA GLN A 65 -9.25 -38.06 -7.77
C GLN A 65 -8.41 -39.14 -8.45
N GLY A 66 -8.58 -39.29 -9.78
CA GLY A 66 -7.85 -40.27 -10.57
C GLY A 66 -6.35 -39.94 -10.71
N PRO A 67 -5.49 -40.93 -10.98
CA PRO A 67 -4.08 -40.69 -11.26
C PRO A 67 -3.93 -39.90 -12.56
N PRO A 68 -3.00 -38.92 -12.63
CA PRO A 68 -2.74 -38.16 -13.85
C PRO A 68 -2.24 -39.10 -14.98
N GLY A 69 -2.73 -38.88 -16.20
CA GLY A 69 -2.39 -39.70 -17.37
C GLY A 69 -0.92 -39.59 -17.78
N LEU A 70 -0.44 -40.58 -18.55
CA LEU A 70 0.93 -40.60 -19.06
C LEU A 70 1.15 -39.46 -20.07
N PRO A 71 2.26 -38.71 -19.97
CA PRO A 71 2.61 -37.68 -20.95
C PRO A 71 2.78 -38.27 -22.36
N GLY A 72 2.25 -37.58 -23.39
CA GLY A 72 2.48 -37.95 -24.79
C GLY A 72 3.94 -37.78 -25.22
N PRO A 73 4.35 -38.39 -26.35
CA PRO A 73 5.70 -38.23 -26.88
C PRO A 73 6.00 -36.75 -27.18
N SER A 74 7.23 -36.32 -26.87
CA SER A 74 7.67 -34.95 -27.14
C SER A 74 7.77 -34.73 -28.64
N GLY A 75 7.18 -33.63 -29.14
CA GLY A 75 7.41 -33.17 -30.51
C GLY A 75 8.87 -32.73 -30.71
N ASP A 76 9.29 -32.64 -31.97
CA ASP A 76 10.65 -32.21 -32.31
C ASP A 76 10.97 -30.85 -31.69
N ILE A 77 12.16 -30.75 -31.10
CA ILE A 77 12.63 -29.55 -30.42
C ILE A 77 12.81 -28.45 -31.47
N GLY A 78 11.95 -27.44 -31.44
CA GLY A 78 12.10 -26.23 -32.24
C GLY A 78 13.41 -25.49 -31.91
N ASN A 79 13.89 -24.69 -32.86
CA ASN A 79 15.10 -23.89 -32.69
C ASN A 79 15.06 -23.09 -31.38
N LYS A 80 16.20 -23.03 -30.69
CA LYS A 80 16.36 -22.28 -29.44
C LYS A 80 16.01 -20.81 -29.68
N GLY A 81 14.87 -20.37 -29.13
CA GLY A 81 14.50 -18.96 -29.11
C GLY A 81 15.46 -18.15 -28.24
N ASP A 82 15.47 -16.83 -28.43
CA ASP A 82 16.30 -15.91 -27.68
C ASP A 82 16.17 -16.11 -26.16
N THR A 83 17.26 -15.91 -25.43
CA THR A 83 17.30 -16.05 -23.96
C THR A 83 16.23 -15.21 -23.30
N GLY A 84 15.16 -15.86 -22.84
CA GLY A 84 14.08 -15.22 -22.10
C GLY A 84 14.57 -14.69 -20.76
N LEU A 85 14.37 -13.40 -20.52
CA LEU A 85 14.37 -12.81 -19.18
C LEU A 85 13.16 -13.38 -18.43
N CYS A 86 13.39 -13.94 -17.24
CA CYS A 86 12.33 -14.57 -16.45
C CYS A 86 11.25 -13.56 -16.00
N ASP A 87 9.99 -13.94 -16.18
CA ASP A 87 8.80 -13.17 -15.84
C ASP A 87 8.64 -12.99 -14.31
N PRO A 88 8.40 -11.76 -13.80
CA PRO A 88 8.23 -11.44 -12.38
C PRO A 88 7.09 -12.17 -11.64
N ALA A 89 6.18 -12.85 -12.33
CA ALA A 89 5.02 -13.50 -11.69
C ALA A 89 5.31 -14.84 -10.98
N CYS A 90 6.55 -15.35 -11.02
CA CYS A 90 6.87 -16.70 -10.51
C CYS A 90 7.44 -16.74 -9.07
N ARG A 91 7.56 -15.61 -8.35
CA ARG A 91 8.21 -15.53 -7.02
C ARG A 91 7.31 -15.11 -5.85
N ASP A 92 6.04 -14.79 -6.09
CA ASP A 92 5.28 -13.88 -5.22
C ASP A 92 4.61 -14.51 -3.95
N GLY A 93 4.65 -15.83 -3.74
CA GLY A 93 3.92 -16.46 -2.61
C GLY A 93 4.72 -16.78 -1.33
N ILE A 94 6.05 -16.83 -1.38
CA ILE A 94 6.87 -17.39 -0.28
C ILE A 94 6.90 -16.47 0.94
N CYS A 95 7.12 -15.17 0.74
CA CYS A 95 7.10 -14.17 1.81
C CYS A 95 5.74 -14.14 2.52
N GLU A 96 4.65 -14.05 1.74
CA GLU A 96 3.28 -14.03 2.28
C GLU A 96 3.02 -15.27 3.13
N THR A 97 3.31 -16.46 2.58
CA THR A 97 3.03 -17.73 3.26
C THR A 97 3.81 -17.86 4.57
N GLN A 98 5.09 -17.46 4.58
CA GLN A 98 5.92 -17.57 5.79
C GLN A 98 5.51 -16.60 6.89
N VAL A 99 5.12 -15.37 6.53
CA VAL A 99 4.68 -14.35 7.49
C VAL A 99 3.29 -14.71 8.04
N LEU A 100 2.34 -15.11 7.19
CA LEU A 100 1.01 -15.54 7.66
C LEU A 100 1.09 -16.80 8.53
N LYS A 101 1.99 -17.73 8.21
CA LYS A 101 2.24 -18.91 9.04
C LYS A 101 2.76 -18.51 10.42
N LEU A 102 3.75 -17.62 10.50
CA LEU A 102 4.27 -17.09 11.77
C LEU A 102 3.16 -16.51 12.65
N ILE A 103 2.33 -15.63 12.10
CA ILE A 103 1.22 -15.00 12.83
C ILE A 103 0.24 -16.05 13.35
N THR A 104 -0.07 -17.05 12.51
CA THR A 104 -0.99 -18.13 12.87
C THR A 104 -0.41 -19.03 13.97
N ASP A 105 0.89 -19.33 13.91
CA ASP A 105 1.58 -20.16 14.90
C ASP A 105 1.67 -19.45 16.26
N GLU A 106 1.94 -18.13 16.27
CA GLU A 106 1.99 -17.31 17.47
C GLU A 106 0.59 -17.12 18.11
N LEU A 107 -0.47 -17.05 17.29
CA LEU A 107 -1.85 -17.02 17.77
C LEU A 107 -2.23 -18.34 18.47
N LYS A 108 -1.84 -19.48 17.87
CA LYS A 108 -2.10 -20.81 18.44
C LYS A 108 -1.33 -21.07 19.73
N SER A 109 -0.07 -20.62 19.82
CA SER A 109 0.74 -20.81 21.03
C SER A 109 0.17 -20.06 22.23
N ARG A 110 -0.40 -18.87 22.01
CA ARG A 110 -0.97 -18.03 23.08
C ARG A 110 -2.43 -18.36 23.41
N GLY A 111 -3.19 -18.87 22.43
CA GLY A 111 -4.60 -19.24 22.58
C GLY A 111 -4.88 -20.61 23.24
N GLN A 112 -3.89 -21.26 23.85
CA GLN A 112 -4.03 -22.54 24.58
C GLN A 112 -4.84 -23.63 23.82
N GLY A 113 -4.66 -23.75 22.51
CA GLY A 113 -5.25 -24.86 21.73
C GLY A 113 -6.74 -24.73 21.37
N VAL A 114 -7.37 -23.58 21.60
CA VAL A 114 -8.65 -23.26 20.95
C VAL A 114 -8.37 -22.91 19.49
N SER A 115 -9.24 -23.33 18.55
CA SER A 115 -9.05 -23.18 17.11
C SER A 115 -9.09 -21.70 16.66
N ALA A 116 -8.03 -20.96 16.96
CA ALA A 116 -7.85 -19.58 16.57
C ALA A 116 -7.38 -19.55 15.10
N ASN A 117 -8.31 -19.26 14.19
CA ASN A 117 -8.01 -19.05 12.78
C ASN A 117 -7.79 -17.56 12.54
N LEU A 118 -6.67 -17.21 11.88
CA LEU A 118 -6.44 -15.86 11.40
C LEU A 118 -7.49 -15.54 10.33
N ASN A 119 -8.54 -14.82 10.71
CA ASN A 119 -9.65 -14.45 9.82
C ASN A 119 -9.63 -12.97 9.43
N ASN A 120 -8.80 -12.18 10.12
CA ASN A 120 -8.66 -10.75 9.86
C ASN A 120 -8.17 -10.45 8.43
N ILE A 121 -9.06 -9.83 7.64
CA ILE A 121 -8.82 -9.49 6.23
C ILE A 121 -7.75 -8.39 6.11
N TYR A 122 -7.73 -7.44 7.06
CA TYR A 122 -6.75 -6.35 7.06
C TYR A 122 -5.33 -6.90 7.20
N ILE A 123 -5.07 -7.79 8.16
CA ILE A 123 -3.75 -8.40 8.38
C ILE A 123 -3.30 -9.18 7.14
N LYS A 124 -4.19 -10.00 6.55
CA LYS A 124 -3.91 -10.74 5.31
C LYS A 124 -3.58 -9.82 4.14
N SER A 125 -4.37 -8.76 3.97
CA SER A 125 -4.17 -7.76 2.91
C SER A 125 -2.86 -6.99 3.11
N LYS A 126 -2.53 -6.64 4.35
CA LYS A 126 -1.33 -5.88 4.70
C LYS A 126 -0.05 -6.69 4.45
N VAL A 127 -0.03 -7.97 4.81
CA VAL A 127 1.08 -8.88 4.51
C VAL A 127 1.25 -9.03 2.99
N ARG A 128 0.16 -9.25 2.25
CA ARG A 128 0.17 -9.32 0.78
C ARG A 128 0.74 -8.06 0.15
N GLN A 129 0.28 -6.90 0.62
CA GLN A 129 0.75 -5.60 0.16
C GLN A 129 2.27 -5.44 0.37
N MET A 130 2.79 -5.81 1.54
CA MET A 130 4.22 -5.69 1.84
C MET A 130 5.07 -6.64 1.00
N CYS A 131 4.70 -7.93 0.95
CA CYS A 131 5.46 -8.94 0.23
C CYS A 131 5.39 -8.77 -1.30
N GLY A 132 4.29 -8.22 -1.83
CA GLY A 132 4.12 -7.94 -3.25
C GLY A 132 4.62 -6.57 -3.70
N SER A 133 5.22 -5.79 -2.79
CA SER A 133 5.62 -4.40 -3.04
C SER A 133 6.85 -4.26 -3.96
N ASP A 134 6.91 -3.14 -4.68
CA ASP A 134 8.12 -2.75 -5.44
C ASP A 134 9.33 -2.65 -4.50
N GLU A 135 9.12 -2.16 -3.27
CA GLU A 135 10.17 -2.03 -2.25
C GLU A 135 10.73 -3.40 -1.88
N PHE A 136 9.88 -4.40 -1.64
CA PHE A 136 10.33 -5.77 -1.38
C PHE A 136 11.08 -6.36 -2.58
N LYS A 137 10.57 -6.15 -3.80
CA LYS A 137 11.21 -6.63 -5.05
C LYS A 137 12.57 -5.98 -5.28
N GLN A 138 12.71 -4.69 -5.00
CA GLN A 138 13.97 -3.95 -5.14
C GLN A 138 15.00 -4.31 -4.07
N LEU A 139 14.57 -4.63 -2.85
CA LEU A 139 15.47 -4.92 -1.73
C LEU A 139 15.83 -6.41 -1.61
N SER A 140 15.02 -7.30 -2.18
CA SER A 140 15.25 -8.75 -2.24
C SER A 140 16.66 -9.14 -2.74
N PRO A 141 17.26 -8.46 -3.75
CA PRO A 141 18.59 -8.79 -4.23
C PRO A 141 19.74 -8.33 -3.31
N TYR A 142 19.55 -7.34 -2.44
CA TYR A 142 20.67 -6.69 -1.72
C TYR A 142 21.31 -7.57 -0.63
N ASN A 143 20.49 -8.33 0.10
CA ASN A 143 20.95 -9.25 1.16
C ASN A 143 20.34 -10.66 1.01
N GLY A 144 19.78 -10.95 -0.17
CA GLY A 144 19.09 -12.19 -0.48
C GLY A 144 17.63 -12.23 0.02
N PRO A 145 16.74 -12.92 -0.73
CA PRO A 145 15.30 -12.94 -0.44
C PRO A 145 14.97 -13.52 0.94
N TYR A 146 15.72 -14.53 1.39
CA TYR A 146 15.45 -15.20 2.66
C TYR A 146 15.69 -14.31 3.88
N ASN A 147 16.75 -13.49 3.84
CA ASN A 147 17.06 -12.55 4.92
C ASN A 147 16.04 -11.41 4.98
N LEU A 148 15.55 -10.95 3.82
CA LEU A 148 14.46 -9.98 3.77
C LEU A 148 13.19 -10.54 4.41
N ILE A 149 12.85 -11.78 4.08
CA ILE A 149 11.69 -12.47 4.67
C ILE A 149 11.84 -12.62 6.18
N ASN A 150 13.03 -12.96 6.68
CA ASN A 150 13.28 -13.04 8.13
C ASN A 150 13.14 -11.69 8.83
N TYR A 151 13.66 -10.61 8.24
CA TYR A 151 13.45 -9.26 8.76
C TYR A 151 11.97 -8.89 8.83
N VAL A 152 11.21 -9.16 7.76
CA VAL A 152 9.76 -8.92 7.75
C VAL A 152 9.07 -9.75 8.84
N LYS A 153 9.47 -11.01 9.05
CA LYS A 153 8.97 -11.87 10.12
C LYS A 153 9.24 -11.31 11.51
N ASP A 154 10.44 -10.79 11.77
CA ASP A 154 10.80 -10.23 13.08
C ASP A 154 9.94 -9.00 13.42
N ILE A 155 9.70 -8.13 12.43
CA ILE A 155 8.81 -6.98 12.58
C ILE A 155 7.36 -7.42 12.84
N TRP A 156 6.86 -8.39 12.07
CA TRP A 156 5.51 -8.92 12.26
C TRP A 156 5.32 -9.62 13.60
N LYS A 157 6.37 -10.24 14.16
CA LYS A 157 6.34 -10.80 15.52
C LYS A 157 6.16 -9.69 16.57
N LEU A 158 6.91 -8.60 16.45
CA LEU A 158 6.77 -7.44 17.34
C LEU A 158 5.38 -6.80 17.22
N TRP A 159 4.87 -6.64 16.01
CA TRP A 159 3.53 -6.10 15.79
C TRP A 159 2.44 -7.01 16.33
N PHE A 160 2.60 -8.32 16.18
CA PHE A 160 1.71 -9.31 16.78
C PHE A 160 1.66 -9.12 18.30
N ASP A 161 2.81 -8.97 18.97
CA ASP A 161 2.86 -8.74 20.43
C ASP A 161 2.08 -7.50 20.85
N LEU A 162 2.29 -6.37 20.14
CA LEU A 162 1.59 -5.11 20.43
C LEU A 162 0.08 -5.25 20.26
N ILE A 163 -0.36 -5.85 19.16
CA ILE A 163 -1.79 -6.03 18.85
C ILE A 163 -2.44 -6.99 19.85
N TYR A 164 -1.80 -8.12 20.14
CA TYR A 164 -2.31 -9.13 21.05
C TYR A 164 -2.41 -8.60 22.48
N ASN A 165 -1.42 -7.83 22.94
CA ASN A 165 -1.45 -7.21 24.28
C ASN A 165 -2.54 -6.14 24.41
N ALA A 166 -2.88 -5.43 23.32
CA ALA A 166 -3.88 -4.36 23.34
C ALA A 166 -5.32 -4.84 23.12
N GLY A 167 -5.54 -5.92 22.37
CA GLY A 167 -6.86 -6.39 21.94
C GLY A 167 -7.13 -7.89 22.08
N GLY A 168 -6.17 -8.69 22.56
CA GLY A 168 -6.28 -10.15 22.68
C GLY A 168 -6.36 -10.87 21.33
N SER A 169 -6.88 -12.11 21.34
CA SER A 169 -7.05 -12.90 20.11
C SER A 169 -8.21 -12.42 19.22
N ALA A 170 -9.17 -11.67 19.79
CA ALA A 170 -10.39 -11.24 19.12
C ALA A 170 -10.13 -10.42 17.84
N TYR A 171 -9.10 -9.57 17.83
CA TYR A 171 -8.76 -8.78 16.64
C TYR A 171 -8.31 -9.66 15.46
N PHE A 172 -7.56 -10.73 15.73
CA PHE A 172 -7.06 -11.65 14.69
C PHE A 172 -8.15 -12.59 14.15
N GLU A 173 -9.17 -12.85 14.95
CA GLU A 173 -10.28 -13.76 14.65
C GLU A 173 -11.49 -13.05 14.00
N ASN A 174 -11.58 -11.72 14.09
CA ASN A 174 -12.65 -10.92 13.47
C ASN A 174 -12.28 -10.42 12.06
N VAL A 175 -13.27 -10.03 11.26
CA VAL A 175 -13.18 -9.66 9.84
C VAL A 175 -12.92 -8.15 9.62
N GLY A 176 -12.86 -7.33 10.68
CA GLY A 176 -12.86 -5.86 10.63
C GLY A 176 -11.52 -5.15 10.35
N ALA A 177 -11.60 -3.86 10.00
CA ALA A 177 -10.46 -2.97 9.76
C ALA A 177 -9.91 -2.35 11.07
N GLU A 178 -8.80 -1.60 10.98
CA GLU A 178 -8.15 -0.91 12.11
C GLU A 178 -9.11 -0.01 12.92
N SER A 179 -10.07 0.64 12.25
CA SER A 179 -11.06 1.55 12.84
C SER A 179 -12.24 0.86 13.50
N ASP A 180 -12.42 -0.44 13.23
CA ASP A 180 -13.66 -1.16 13.54
C ASP A 180 -13.54 -2.00 14.82
N PHE A 181 -12.43 -1.83 15.56
CA PHE A 181 -12.13 -2.59 16.77
C PHE A 181 -11.90 -1.66 17.97
N ASP A 182 -12.67 -1.90 19.03
CA ASP A 182 -12.53 -1.20 20.31
C ASP A 182 -11.37 -1.79 21.12
N TRP A 183 -10.23 -1.08 21.16
CA TRP A 183 -9.05 -1.51 21.89
C TRP A 183 -9.25 -1.41 23.41
N LEU A 184 -8.72 -2.39 24.15
CA LEU A 184 -8.78 -2.39 25.62
C LEU A 184 -7.77 -1.40 26.25
N THR A 185 -6.79 -0.95 25.46
CA THR A 185 -5.73 0.01 25.84
C THR A 185 -5.44 0.96 24.66
N ASN A 186 -4.31 1.69 24.68
CA ASN A 186 -3.91 2.57 23.57
C ASN A 186 -3.84 1.81 22.23
N ASN A 187 -4.23 2.46 21.14
CA ASN A 187 -4.26 1.85 19.81
C ASN A 187 -2.84 1.41 19.39
N PRO A 188 -2.57 0.10 19.21
CA PRO A 188 -1.25 -0.41 18.86
C PRO A 188 -0.79 0.07 17.49
N PHE A 189 -1.71 0.44 16.59
CA PHE A 189 -1.39 0.90 15.23
C PHE A 189 -0.64 2.24 15.21
N ASP A 190 -0.73 3.04 16.26
CA ASP A 190 0.04 4.28 16.38
C ASP A 190 1.55 4.01 16.52
N GLU A 191 1.94 2.85 17.07
CA GLU A 191 3.34 2.40 17.11
C GLU A 191 3.75 1.74 15.79
N LEU A 192 2.88 0.94 15.17
CA LEU A 192 3.13 0.28 13.88
C LEU A 192 3.40 1.30 12.77
N LYS A 193 2.63 2.40 12.73
CA LYS A 193 2.79 3.50 11.77
C LYS A 193 4.13 4.22 11.87
N LYS A 194 4.94 3.98 12.90
CA LYS A 194 6.28 4.59 12.98
C LYS A 194 7.29 3.90 12.06
N TYR A 195 7.06 2.65 11.67
CA TYR A 195 8.00 1.83 10.89
C TYR A 195 7.98 2.13 9.38
N ASP A 196 9.14 2.25 8.74
CA ASP A 196 9.27 2.43 7.28
C ASP A 196 8.60 1.28 6.50
N ILE A 197 8.78 0.04 6.97
CA ILE A 197 8.19 -1.16 6.35
C ILE A 197 6.66 -1.18 6.42
N PHE A 198 6.05 -0.45 7.36
CA PHE A 198 4.59 -0.28 7.40
C PHE A 198 4.06 0.32 6.10
N TYR A 199 4.89 1.11 5.42
CA TYR A 199 4.56 1.84 4.22
C TYR A 199 4.90 1.12 2.90
N TRP A 200 5.46 -0.08 2.96
CA TRP A 200 5.78 -0.85 1.76
C TRP A 200 4.54 -1.31 1.01
N GLY A 201 4.58 -1.19 -0.33
CA GLY A 201 3.42 -1.44 -1.18
C GLY A 201 2.31 -0.39 -1.05
N MET A 202 2.55 0.67 -0.27
CA MET A 202 1.79 1.92 -0.33
C MET A 202 2.47 2.86 -1.35
N GLY A 203 1.80 3.93 -1.76
CA GLY A 203 2.17 4.63 -3.01
C GLY A 203 3.48 5.39 -2.96
N LYS A 204 3.86 5.93 -4.12
CA LYS A 204 5.13 6.65 -4.33
C LYS A 204 5.44 7.70 -3.24
N GLN A 205 4.42 8.29 -2.62
CA GLN A 205 4.55 9.29 -1.56
C GLN A 205 4.88 8.75 -0.16
N TYR A 206 4.78 7.44 0.05
CA TYR A 206 5.18 6.78 1.30
C TYR A 206 6.49 5.99 1.18
N ARG A 207 7.20 6.14 0.05
CA ARG A 207 8.51 5.55 -0.19
C ARG A 207 9.59 6.30 0.60
N PRO A 208 10.54 5.61 1.25
CA PRO A 208 11.87 6.17 1.45
C PRO A 208 12.47 6.48 0.07
N LEU A 209 12.76 7.73 -0.22
CA LEU A 209 13.19 8.17 -1.55
C LEU A 209 14.58 7.62 -1.90
N VAL A 210 14.62 6.63 -2.80
CA VAL A 210 15.70 6.54 -3.79
C VAL A 210 15.26 7.46 -4.93
N SER A 211 15.91 8.62 -5.02
CA SER A 211 15.59 9.61 -6.04
C SER A 211 16.15 9.15 -7.38
N GLU A 212 15.25 8.71 -8.27
CA GLU A 212 15.46 8.80 -9.71
C GLU A 212 14.92 10.17 -10.13
N SER A 213 15.76 11.19 -10.00
CA SER A 213 15.45 12.52 -10.50
C SER A 213 16.63 12.96 -11.34
N CYS A 214 16.38 13.33 -12.60
CA CYS A 214 17.40 13.93 -13.45
C CYS A 214 17.83 15.26 -12.82
N TYR A 215 18.93 15.27 -12.08
CA TYR A 215 19.58 16.50 -11.65
C TYR A 215 20.84 16.68 -12.48
N LEU A 216 21.04 17.89 -13.00
CA LEU A 216 22.31 18.26 -13.60
C LEU A 216 23.36 18.19 -12.49
N SER A 217 24.30 17.26 -12.65
CA SER A 217 25.41 17.05 -11.73
C SER A 217 26.71 17.14 -12.50
N SER A 218 27.58 18.07 -12.12
CA SER A 218 28.92 18.12 -12.70
C SER A 218 29.85 17.03 -12.16
N ASN A 219 29.48 16.34 -11.08
CA ASN A 219 30.32 15.34 -10.40
C ASN A 219 29.66 13.95 -10.27
N GLY A 220 28.46 13.75 -10.82
CA GLY A 220 27.73 12.48 -10.82
C GLY A 220 27.16 12.03 -9.47
N ASN A 221 27.39 12.78 -8.39
CA ASN A 221 27.07 12.36 -7.02
C ASN A 221 26.19 13.36 -6.26
N THR A 222 26.18 14.64 -6.67
CA THR A 222 25.38 15.69 -6.01
C THR A 222 24.69 16.60 -7.03
N PRO A 223 23.43 17.03 -6.78
CA PRO A 223 22.77 18.07 -7.57
C PRO A 223 23.56 19.37 -7.55
N ASN A 224 23.75 20.00 -8.72
CA ASN A 224 24.28 21.35 -8.79
C ASN A 224 23.35 22.29 -8.00
N GLN A 225 23.89 23.11 -7.10
CA GLN A 225 23.08 24.07 -6.35
C GLN A 225 22.34 25.00 -7.33
N GLY A 226 21.01 24.84 -7.42
CA GLY A 226 20.16 25.58 -8.34
C GLY A 226 19.10 24.76 -9.09
N SER A 227 19.08 23.42 -9.00
CA SER A 227 17.97 22.64 -9.59
C SER A 227 16.70 22.82 -8.75
N THR A 228 15.76 23.60 -9.27
CA THR A 228 14.45 23.88 -8.66
C THR A 228 13.74 22.58 -8.27
N ASN A 229 13.33 22.46 -7.00
CA ASN A 229 12.41 21.43 -6.51
C ASN A 229 11.22 21.31 -7.47
N SER A 230 11.14 20.25 -8.26
CA SER A 230 10.00 20.00 -9.13
C SER A 230 8.82 19.61 -8.25
N ILE A 231 7.77 20.43 -8.27
CA ILE A 231 6.51 20.15 -7.59
C ILE A 231 5.89 18.92 -8.27
N ILE A 232 5.68 17.84 -7.52
CA ILE A 232 5.10 16.60 -8.06
C ILE A 232 3.61 16.61 -7.77
N ILE A 233 2.80 16.96 -8.78
CA ILE A 233 1.34 16.82 -8.75
C ILE A 233 0.93 15.80 -9.81
N LYS A 234 -0.02 14.95 -9.47
CA LYS A 234 -0.67 14.03 -10.40
C LYS A 234 -2.16 14.25 -10.35
N THR A 235 -2.79 14.28 -11.51
CA THR A 235 -4.23 14.54 -11.61
C THR A 235 -4.91 13.46 -12.41
N SER A 236 -6.18 13.22 -12.14
CA SER A 236 -7.02 12.36 -12.97
C SER A 236 -8.46 12.86 -12.94
N ASN A 237 -9.20 12.63 -14.01
CA ASN A 237 -10.65 12.87 -14.01
C ASN A 237 -11.37 11.74 -13.27
N SER A 238 -12.46 12.10 -12.59
CA SER A 238 -13.34 11.17 -11.90
C SER A 238 -14.80 11.60 -12.04
N ASN A 239 -15.70 10.65 -12.27
CA ASN A 239 -17.17 10.86 -12.17
C ASN A 239 -17.77 10.21 -10.91
N ILE A 240 -16.92 9.81 -9.96
CA ILE A 240 -17.37 9.13 -8.74
C ILE A 240 -17.65 10.18 -7.68
N PHE A 241 -18.93 10.44 -7.44
CA PHE A 241 -19.38 11.43 -6.47
C PHE A 241 -20.06 10.82 -5.24
N GLU A 242 -20.05 11.61 -4.16
CA GLU A 242 -20.97 11.55 -3.03
C GLU A 242 -21.96 12.71 -3.14
N SER A 243 -23.24 12.43 -2.89
CA SER A 243 -24.29 13.45 -2.88
C SER A 243 -24.23 14.23 -1.57
N ILE A 244 -24.02 15.54 -1.65
CA ILE A 244 -24.01 16.43 -0.47
C ILE A 244 -25.45 16.84 -0.13
N GLY A 245 -26.23 17.19 -1.15
CA GLY A 245 -27.63 17.56 -1.03
C GLY A 245 -28.10 18.45 -2.18
N ASP A 246 -29.25 19.10 -2.01
CA ASP A 246 -29.88 19.94 -3.03
C ASP A 246 -30.60 21.13 -2.41
N ASP A 247 -31.14 22.00 -3.26
CA ASP A 247 -31.89 23.18 -2.85
C ASP A 247 -33.39 22.94 -2.64
N SER A 248 -33.82 21.70 -2.39
CA SER A 248 -35.25 21.40 -2.20
C SER A 248 -35.86 22.22 -1.06
N GLY A 249 -36.92 22.97 -1.39
CA GLY A 249 -37.61 23.84 -0.44
C GLY A 249 -36.91 25.19 -0.22
N SER A 250 -35.94 25.57 -1.05
CA SER A 250 -35.32 26.90 -1.05
C SER A 250 -36.27 28.01 -1.52
N GLY A 251 -37.23 27.66 -2.39
CA GLY A 251 -38.07 28.62 -3.11
C GLY A 251 -37.35 29.33 -4.26
N ALA A 252 -36.08 29.01 -4.52
CA ALA A 252 -35.33 29.61 -5.61
C ALA A 252 -35.96 29.27 -6.98
N SER A 253 -35.83 30.18 -7.94
CA SER A 253 -36.43 30.04 -9.27
C SER A 253 -35.83 28.91 -10.11
N ASN A 254 -34.57 28.54 -9.83
CA ASN A 254 -33.86 27.45 -10.47
C ASN A 254 -33.50 26.39 -9.42
N ASN A 255 -33.17 25.20 -9.87
CA ASN A 255 -32.79 24.09 -8.99
C ASN A 255 -31.30 23.80 -9.07
N VAL A 256 -30.72 23.30 -7.98
CA VAL A 256 -29.32 22.87 -7.92
C VAL A 256 -29.13 21.67 -7.01
N SER A 257 -28.22 20.78 -7.40
CA SER A 257 -27.68 19.74 -6.52
C SER A 257 -26.17 19.88 -6.37
N PHE A 258 -25.67 19.44 -5.22
CA PHE A 258 -24.29 19.56 -4.80
C PHE A 258 -23.65 18.20 -4.63
N TRP A 259 -22.46 18.05 -5.19
CA TRP A 259 -21.76 16.77 -5.22
C TRP A 259 -20.27 16.97 -4.94
N ARG A 260 -19.69 16.03 -4.20
CA ARG A 260 -18.25 15.99 -3.90
C ARG A 260 -17.65 14.76 -4.54
N ALA A 261 -16.55 14.91 -5.27
CA ALA A 261 -15.84 13.74 -5.77
C ALA A 261 -15.29 12.91 -4.60
N LYS A 262 -15.44 11.59 -4.69
CA LYS A 262 -14.88 10.68 -3.69
C LYS A 262 -13.37 10.65 -3.81
N GLN A 263 -12.70 10.57 -2.66
CA GLN A 263 -11.27 10.27 -2.63
C GLN A 263 -11.03 8.91 -3.27
N PHE A 264 -9.93 8.77 -4.00
CA PHE A 264 -9.58 7.54 -4.69
C PHE A 264 -8.14 7.17 -4.42
N THR A 265 -7.89 5.93 -3.99
CA THR A 265 -6.54 5.44 -3.76
C THR A 265 -6.11 4.56 -4.91
N TYR A 266 -5.03 4.94 -5.59
CA TYR A 266 -4.47 4.17 -6.71
C TYR A 266 -2.97 4.01 -6.60
N LYS A 267 -2.48 2.77 -6.71
CA LYS A 267 -1.07 2.40 -6.46
C LYS A 267 -0.54 3.07 -5.19
N GLY A 268 -1.38 3.03 -4.14
CA GLY A 268 -1.21 3.63 -2.83
C GLY A 268 -1.07 5.15 -2.76
N ALA A 269 -1.27 5.89 -3.86
CA ALA A 269 -1.45 7.34 -3.90
C ALA A 269 -2.91 7.72 -3.62
N VAL A 270 -3.16 8.59 -2.65
CA VAL A 270 -4.51 9.09 -2.36
C VAL A 270 -4.76 10.34 -3.21
N TYR A 271 -5.81 10.29 -4.02
CA TYR A 271 -6.27 11.40 -4.84
C TYR A 271 -7.45 12.08 -4.16
N TYR A 272 -7.30 13.37 -3.90
CA TYR A 272 -8.25 14.20 -3.19
C TYR A 272 -9.04 15.09 -4.16
N PRO A 273 -10.32 15.38 -3.85
CA PRO A 273 -11.08 16.39 -4.58
C PRO A 273 -10.53 17.80 -4.32
N LEU A 274 -10.67 18.68 -5.30
CA LEU A 274 -10.17 20.07 -5.25
C LEU A 274 -11.27 21.12 -5.01
N GLY A 275 -12.49 20.66 -4.76
CA GLY A 275 -13.68 21.46 -4.52
C GLY A 275 -14.95 20.64 -4.76
N ASP A 276 -16.11 21.26 -4.51
CA ASP A 276 -17.40 20.67 -4.83
C ASP A 276 -17.86 21.10 -6.23
N ILE A 277 -18.79 20.34 -6.79
CA ILE A 277 -19.49 20.70 -8.03
C ILE A 277 -20.95 21.05 -7.73
N ALA A 278 -21.46 22.04 -8.45
CA ALA A 278 -22.87 22.44 -8.42
C ALA A 278 -23.51 22.12 -9.76
N VAL A 279 -24.64 21.41 -9.74
CA VAL A 279 -25.36 20.96 -10.94
C VAL A 279 -26.68 21.70 -11.01
N GLY A 280 -26.73 22.75 -11.83
CA GLY A 280 -27.91 23.57 -12.09
C GLY A 280 -27.79 24.22 -13.48
N PRO A 281 -28.82 24.91 -14.01
CA PRO A 281 -30.00 25.45 -13.31
C PRO A 281 -31.18 24.47 -13.17
N SER A 282 -31.03 23.25 -13.68
CA SER A 282 -32.01 22.18 -13.54
C SER A 282 -31.37 20.98 -12.85
N ARG A 283 -32.17 20.26 -12.06
CA ARG A 283 -31.82 18.94 -11.49
C ARG A 283 -32.22 17.78 -12.42
N TYR A 284 -32.57 18.08 -13.67
CA TYR A 284 -32.85 17.03 -14.65
C TYR A 284 -31.61 16.14 -14.84
N ARG A 285 -31.77 14.83 -14.59
CA ARG A 285 -30.73 13.80 -14.76
C ARG A 285 -29.44 14.10 -14.00
N ASP A 286 -29.54 14.72 -12.82
CA ASP A 286 -28.38 15.04 -11.97
C ASP A 286 -27.94 13.88 -11.06
N ALA A 287 -28.73 12.81 -10.96
CA ALA A 287 -28.49 11.67 -10.08
C ALA A 287 -28.79 10.34 -10.82
N GLU A 288 -28.04 10.08 -11.89
CA GLU A 288 -28.20 8.89 -12.73
C GLU A 288 -27.29 7.75 -12.30
N TYR A 289 -27.70 6.52 -12.63
CA TYR A 289 -26.80 5.38 -12.58
C TYR A 289 -25.88 5.42 -13.80
N VAL A 290 -24.65 5.86 -13.56
CA VAL A 290 -23.57 5.84 -14.55
C VAL A 290 -22.47 4.91 -14.06
N ASN A 291 -21.75 4.28 -14.98
CA ASN A 291 -20.57 3.51 -14.61
C ASN A 291 -19.54 4.48 -14.01
N GLY A 292 -19.15 4.21 -12.75
CA GLY A 292 -18.11 4.98 -12.09
C GLY A 292 -16.80 4.86 -12.86
N LYS A 293 -16.09 5.95 -13.07
CA LYS A 293 -14.86 6.02 -13.84
C LYS A 293 -13.87 6.95 -13.15
N VAL A 294 -12.63 6.49 -13.03
CA VAL A 294 -11.49 7.28 -12.58
C VAL A 294 -10.34 7.04 -13.55
N GLY A 295 -9.92 8.08 -14.28
CA GLY A 295 -8.94 7.93 -15.36
C GLY A 295 -9.46 6.97 -16.43
N THR A 296 -8.75 5.87 -16.69
CA THR A 296 -9.19 4.79 -17.58
C THR A 296 -9.88 3.64 -16.85
N ILE A 297 -9.84 3.61 -15.51
CA ILE A 297 -10.48 2.56 -14.71
C ILE A 297 -11.98 2.78 -14.68
N THR A 298 -12.74 1.75 -15.06
CA THR A 298 -14.20 1.71 -14.94
C THR A 298 -14.60 0.77 -13.81
N MET A 299 -15.44 1.24 -12.90
CA MET A 299 -15.93 0.47 -11.75
C MET A 299 -17.01 -0.53 -12.20
N PRO A 300 -17.00 -1.75 -11.66
CA PRO A 300 -17.95 -2.81 -12.05
C PRO A 300 -19.40 -2.54 -11.59
N TYR A 301 -19.60 -1.62 -10.64
CA TYR A 301 -20.90 -1.22 -10.14
C TYR A 301 -21.19 0.24 -10.52
N GLY A 302 -22.41 0.49 -11.00
CA GLY A 302 -22.87 1.85 -11.29
C GLY A 302 -22.88 2.71 -10.02
N ASN A 303 -22.34 3.92 -10.12
CA ASN A 303 -22.43 4.91 -9.04
C ASN A 303 -23.55 5.89 -9.39
N LYS A 304 -24.32 6.30 -8.37
CA LYS A 304 -25.33 7.33 -8.54
C LYS A 304 -24.66 8.69 -8.48
N GLY A 305 -24.70 9.44 -9.58
CA GLY A 305 -24.05 10.75 -9.65
C GLY A 305 -24.49 11.53 -10.88
N PRO A 306 -24.02 12.78 -11.00
CA PRO A 306 -24.30 13.59 -12.16
C PRO A 306 -23.54 13.06 -13.38
N ALA A 307 -24.13 13.24 -14.56
CA ALA A 307 -23.47 12.95 -15.84
C ALA A 307 -22.35 13.97 -16.12
N ARG A 308 -21.30 13.98 -15.30
CA ARG A 308 -20.12 14.83 -15.50
C ARG A 308 -18.91 14.29 -14.75
N GLU A 309 -17.74 14.79 -15.11
CA GLU A 309 -16.49 14.52 -14.40
C GLU A 309 -16.02 15.75 -13.63
N THR A 310 -15.16 15.54 -12.65
CA THR A 310 -14.31 16.57 -12.06
C THR A 310 -12.88 16.06 -11.91
N ILE A 311 -11.98 16.93 -11.45
CA ILE A 311 -10.58 16.62 -11.22
C ILE A 311 -10.35 16.15 -9.78
N ILE A 312 -9.54 15.11 -9.63
CA ILE A 312 -8.93 14.71 -8.36
C ILE A 312 -7.41 14.77 -8.52
N ALA A 313 -6.69 15.10 -7.44
CA ALA A 313 -5.24 15.25 -7.49
C ALA A 313 -4.53 14.59 -6.30
N SER A 314 -3.27 14.20 -6.50
CA SER A 314 -2.37 13.66 -5.49
C SER A 314 -0.99 14.32 -5.60
N GLY A 315 -0.20 14.27 -4.53
CA GLY A 315 1.14 14.85 -4.49
C GLY A 315 1.25 16.00 -3.49
N ASP A 316 1.92 17.08 -3.89
CA ASP A 316 2.14 18.28 -3.08
C ASP A 316 0.86 19.12 -2.91
N LEU A 317 -0.04 18.63 -2.06
CA LEU A 317 -1.36 19.18 -1.81
C LEU A 317 -1.56 19.41 -0.32
N GLU A 318 -2.19 20.53 0.02
CA GLU A 318 -2.42 20.91 1.42
C GLU A 318 -3.90 21.08 1.75
N GLY A 319 -4.26 20.77 2.99
CA GLY A 319 -5.60 21.05 3.50
C GLY A 319 -5.85 22.54 3.68
N PRO A 320 -7.08 23.04 3.47
CA PRO A 320 -7.45 24.39 3.89
C PRO A 320 -7.19 24.59 5.38
N ILE A 321 -6.63 25.74 5.75
CA ILE A 321 -6.38 26.12 7.16
C ILE A 321 -7.65 26.66 7.85
N GLY A 322 -8.68 26.95 7.06
CA GLY A 322 -9.96 27.46 7.54
C GLY A 322 -10.96 27.60 6.40
N TYR A 323 -12.15 28.10 6.73
CA TYR A 323 -13.19 28.38 5.77
C TYR A 323 -13.88 29.70 6.08
N GLU A 324 -14.16 30.49 5.05
CA GLU A 324 -14.98 31.69 5.13
C GLU A 324 -16.42 31.36 4.71
N LEU A 325 -17.41 31.72 5.53
CA LEU A 325 -18.82 31.53 5.15
C LEU A 325 -19.20 32.59 4.12
N ILE A 326 -19.46 32.17 2.88
CA ILE A 326 -19.92 33.07 1.82
C ILE A 326 -21.41 33.34 2.02
N TRP A 327 -22.21 32.29 2.09
CA TRP A 327 -23.67 32.40 2.14
C TRP A 327 -24.30 31.19 2.82
N LYS A 328 -25.48 31.38 3.40
CA LYS A 328 -26.27 30.31 4.01
C LYS A 328 -27.74 30.43 3.63
N TYR A 329 -28.36 29.32 3.30
CA TYR A 329 -29.80 29.20 3.26
C TYR A 329 -30.30 28.80 4.65
N TYR A 330 -31.15 29.64 5.22
CA TYR A 330 -31.77 29.37 6.51
C TYR A 330 -33.27 29.60 6.43
N THR A 331 -34.04 28.63 6.91
CA THR A 331 -35.48 28.77 7.02
C THR A 331 -35.98 28.22 8.35
N ARG A 332 -37.06 28.81 8.86
CA ARG A 332 -37.81 28.31 10.02
C ARG A 332 -38.76 27.16 9.63
N TYR A 333 -38.99 26.97 8.34
CA TYR A 333 -39.80 25.87 7.81
C TYR A 333 -38.94 24.60 7.67
N ARG A 334 -39.56 23.41 7.53
CA ARG A 334 -38.88 22.10 7.47
C ARG A 334 -38.02 21.86 6.20
N ALA A 335 -37.53 22.90 5.53
CA ALA A 335 -36.64 22.74 4.38
C ALA A 335 -35.18 22.54 4.82
N LYS A 336 -34.39 21.90 3.96
CA LYS A 336 -32.98 21.62 4.23
C LYS A 336 -32.17 22.92 4.17
N GLN A 337 -31.48 23.24 5.26
CA GLN A 337 -30.54 24.36 5.33
C GLN A 337 -29.21 23.94 4.72
N PHE A 338 -28.53 24.87 4.05
CA PHE A 338 -27.19 24.61 3.53
C PHE A 338 -26.32 25.86 3.58
N TYR A 339 -25.02 25.64 3.65
CA TYR A 339 -24.00 26.66 3.92
C TYR A 339 -22.92 26.50 2.85
N ILE A 340 -22.53 27.62 2.23
CA ILE A 340 -21.52 27.66 1.19
C ILE A 340 -20.27 28.33 1.77
N TRP A 341 -19.15 27.64 1.68
CA TRP A 341 -17.90 28.01 2.30
C TRP A 341 -16.80 28.17 1.27
N ARG A 342 -16.00 29.22 1.43
CA ARG A 342 -14.74 29.40 0.69
C ARG A 342 -13.59 28.80 1.49
N PRO A 343 -12.86 27.83 0.96
CA PRO A 343 -11.65 27.34 1.63
C PRO A 343 -10.58 28.42 1.69
N ILE A 344 -9.96 28.58 2.86
CA ILE A 344 -8.80 29.43 3.08
C ILE A 344 -7.55 28.56 2.91
N ALA A 345 -6.85 28.74 1.81
CA ALA A 345 -5.64 27.98 1.51
C ALA A 345 -4.45 28.43 2.41
N PRO A 346 -3.53 27.51 2.77
CA PRO A 346 -2.27 27.89 3.39
C PRO A 346 -1.40 28.79 2.49
N SER A 347 -0.38 29.41 3.08
CA SER A 347 0.57 30.24 2.32
C SER A 347 1.18 29.46 1.16
N ASN A 348 1.24 30.09 -0.02
CA ASN A 348 1.69 29.50 -1.29
C ASN A 348 0.76 28.44 -1.91
N TYR A 349 -0.45 28.24 -1.39
CA TYR A 349 -1.48 27.38 -1.99
C TYR A 349 -2.72 28.17 -2.38
N VAL A 350 -3.55 27.59 -3.24
CA VAL A 350 -4.82 28.16 -3.68
C VAL A 350 -5.90 27.09 -3.75
N ALA A 351 -7.12 27.45 -3.36
CA ALA A 351 -8.29 26.58 -3.45
C ALA A 351 -8.91 26.67 -4.85
N LEU A 352 -9.35 25.56 -5.44
CA LEU A 352 -9.86 25.51 -6.81
C LEU A 352 -11.40 25.55 -6.93
N GLY A 353 -12.11 25.08 -5.91
CA GLY A 353 -13.58 25.16 -5.82
C GLY A 353 -14.07 25.56 -4.42
N ASP A 354 -15.27 26.12 -4.35
CA ASP A 354 -15.96 26.34 -3.07
C ASP A 354 -16.60 25.02 -2.58
N VAL A 355 -17.03 24.96 -1.32
CA VAL A 355 -17.59 23.73 -0.72
C VAL A 355 -18.92 23.99 -0.01
N VAL A 356 -19.75 22.95 0.09
CA VAL A 356 -21.09 23.02 0.69
C VAL A 356 -21.23 22.06 1.87
N THR A 357 -21.96 22.51 2.90
CA THR A 357 -22.40 21.67 4.03
C THR A 357 -23.91 21.85 4.26
N PHE A 358 -24.56 20.80 4.77
CA PHE A 358 -25.95 20.84 5.24
C PHE A 358 -26.05 20.90 6.77
N THR A 359 -24.92 21.16 7.42
CA THR A 359 -24.79 21.45 8.84
C THR A 359 -24.23 22.86 9.00
N SER A 360 -24.57 23.52 10.11
CA SER A 360 -24.10 24.89 10.40
C SER A 360 -22.60 24.97 10.70
N SER A 361 -21.96 23.83 10.94
CA SER A 361 -20.51 23.76 11.19
C SER A 361 -19.74 23.84 9.87
N PRO A 362 -18.60 24.57 9.84
CA PRO A 362 -17.70 24.52 8.68
C PRO A 362 -17.14 23.10 8.49
N PRO A 363 -16.65 22.78 7.28
CA PRO A 363 -15.93 21.54 7.05
C PRO A 363 -14.66 21.43 7.89
N LEU A 364 -14.15 20.21 8.05
CA LEU A 364 -12.87 19.96 8.70
C LEU A 364 -11.71 20.62 7.92
N THR A 365 -10.64 20.98 8.62
CA THR A 365 -9.43 21.65 8.11
C THR A 365 -8.22 20.72 8.11
N GLY A 366 -7.10 21.17 7.51
CA GLY A 366 -5.84 20.42 7.48
C GLY A 366 -5.98 19.04 6.82
N ASP A 367 -5.30 18.03 7.36
CA ASP A 367 -5.30 16.68 6.80
C ASP A 367 -6.68 16.01 6.79
N SER A 368 -7.56 16.40 7.70
CA SER A 368 -8.93 15.87 7.77
C SER A 368 -9.91 16.61 6.85
N ALA A 369 -9.45 17.63 6.11
CA ALA A 369 -10.32 18.38 5.22
C ALA A 369 -10.88 17.50 4.08
N PRO A 370 -12.14 17.72 3.67
CA PRO A 370 -12.76 16.93 2.62
C PRO A 370 -12.18 17.22 1.23
N ILE A 371 -11.47 18.33 1.05
CA ILE A 371 -10.82 18.77 -0.19
C ILE A 371 -9.35 19.16 0.05
N ARG A 372 -8.62 19.42 -1.03
CA ARG A 372 -7.24 19.95 -0.99
C ARG A 372 -7.06 21.23 -1.82
N CYS A 373 -6.09 22.03 -1.41
CA CYS A 373 -5.57 23.19 -2.13
C CYS A 373 -4.31 22.78 -2.91
N VAL A 374 -4.04 23.47 -4.02
CA VAL A 374 -2.87 23.20 -4.88
C VAL A 374 -1.84 24.33 -4.75
N PRO A 375 -0.55 24.08 -5.05
CA PRO A 375 0.48 25.12 -5.03
C PRO A 375 0.14 26.26 -6.00
N SER A 376 0.30 27.49 -5.54
CA SER A 376 0.01 28.70 -6.32
C SER A 376 0.92 28.83 -7.54
N SER A 377 2.11 28.23 -7.52
CA SER A 377 3.08 28.22 -8.61
C SER A 377 2.61 27.43 -9.85
N ILE A 378 1.67 26.49 -9.67
CA ILE A 378 1.10 25.68 -10.76
C ILE A 378 -0.34 26.08 -11.11
N ALA A 379 -0.95 26.98 -10.35
CA ALA A 379 -2.32 27.41 -10.56
C ALA A 379 -2.35 28.65 -11.48
N ILE A 380 -3.00 28.52 -12.62
CA ILE A 380 -3.22 29.61 -13.57
C ILE A 380 -4.61 30.19 -13.34
N ARG A 381 -4.67 31.47 -12.99
CA ARG A 381 -5.94 32.18 -12.82
C ARG A 381 -6.68 32.28 -14.15
N LYS A 382 -7.90 31.77 -14.20
CA LYS A 382 -8.80 31.88 -15.36
C LYS A 382 -9.59 33.20 -15.25
N ARG A 383 -9.44 34.05 -16.27
CA ARG A 383 -10.03 35.42 -16.28
C ARG A 383 -11.42 35.50 -16.91
N THR A 384 -11.94 34.40 -17.42
CA THR A 384 -13.29 34.35 -18.01
C THR A 384 -14.34 34.18 -16.93
N ASP A 385 -15.40 34.99 -17.01
CA ASP A 385 -16.58 34.83 -16.16
C ASP A 385 -17.27 33.51 -16.50
N GLY A 386 -17.69 32.77 -15.47
CA GLY A 386 -18.43 31.53 -15.66
C GLY A 386 -19.90 31.79 -15.97
N ASN A 387 -20.60 30.73 -16.36
CA ASN A 387 -22.04 30.73 -16.52
C ASN A 387 -22.75 30.62 -15.17
N LYS A 388 -23.96 31.17 -15.09
CA LYS A 388 -24.83 31.00 -13.93
C LYS A 388 -25.33 29.56 -13.85
N LEU A 389 -24.96 28.85 -12.79
CA LEU A 389 -25.45 27.51 -12.48
C LEU A 389 -26.72 27.58 -11.63
N TRP A 390 -26.78 28.50 -10.67
CA TRP A 390 -27.93 28.69 -9.79
C TRP A 390 -27.90 30.10 -9.17
N SER A 391 -29.03 30.58 -8.68
CA SER A 391 -29.08 31.79 -7.85
C SER A 391 -30.17 31.67 -6.81
N SER A 392 -29.96 32.27 -5.64
CA SER A 392 -30.92 32.29 -4.56
C SER A 392 -32.15 33.18 -4.82
N ILE A 393 -32.26 33.80 -6.01
CA ILE A 393 -33.44 34.57 -6.40
C ILE A 393 -34.69 33.70 -6.27
N GLY A 394 -35.73 34.25 -5.65
CA GLY A 394 -36.96 33.53 -5.30
C GLY A 394 -36.94 32.92 -3.90
N SER A 395 -35.76 32.72 -3.31
CA SER A 395 -35.66 32.39 -1.88
C SER A 395 -35.97 33.61 -1.02
N ASN A 396 -36.56 33.39 0.16
CA ASN A 396 -36.88 34.45 1.14
C ASN A 396 -35.65 34.92 1.96
N MET A 397 -34.45 34.80 1.39
CA MET A 397 -33.21 35.19 2.06
C MET A 397 -32.90 36.68 1.84
N PRO A 398 -32.36 37.39 2.85
CA PRO A 398 -32.10 38.83 2.76
C PRO A 398 -30.92 39.17 1.82
N THR A 399 -29.98 38.24 1.66
CA THR A 399 -28.83 38.39 0.75
C THR A 399 -28.93 37.38 -0.37
N ASN A 400 -28.59 37.82 -1.58
CA ASN A 400 -28.56 36.95 -2.75
C ASN A 400 -27.16 36.40 -3.02
N VAL A 401 -27.10 35.15 -3.48
CA VAL A 401 -25.88 34.51 -3.98
C VAL A 401 -26.15 33.96 -5.38
N THR A 402 -25.12 33.96 -6.20
CA THR A 402 -25.10 33.34 -7.52
C THR A 402 -23.99 32.28 -7.53
N LEU A 403 -24.34 31.05 -7.91
CA LEU A 403 -23.38 29.99 -8.17
C LEU A 403 -22.96 30.05 -9.62
N VAL A 404 -21.65 30.09 -9.82
CA VAL A 404 -21.01 30.31 -11.11
C VAL A 404 -20.14 29.10 -11.44
N GLY A 405 -20.11 28.72 -12.71
CA GLY A 405 -19.23 27.67 -13.25
C GLY A 405 -19.41 27.57 -14.75
N PHE A 406 -18.62 26.76 -15.45
CA PHE A 406 -18.55 26.87 -16.92
C PHE A 406 -19.58 26.03 -17.68
N ALA A 407 -20.06 24.93 -17.10
CA ALA A 407 -20.95 23.98 -17.78
C ALA A 407 -22.30 23.82 -17.05
N PRO A 408 -23.31 24.66 -17.40
CA PRO A 408 -24.68 24.51 -16.93
C PRO A 408 -25.24 23.11 -17.23
N ASN A 409 -26.16 22.64 -16.39
CA ASN A 409 -26.79 21.34 -16.54
C ASN A 409 -27.86 21.37 -17.63
N SER A 410 -27.61 20.64 -18.71
CA SER A 410 -28.55 20.37 -19.80
C SER A 410 -28.99 18.90 -19.86
N GLY A 411 -28.51 18.05 -18.95
CA GLY A 411 -28.69 16.59 -18.99
C GLY A 411 -27.73 15.85 -19.93
N SER A 412 -26.78 16.55 -20.56
CA SER A 412 -25.69 15.96 -21.36
C SER A 412 -24.47 15.63 -20.48
N TYR A 413 -23.69 14.62 -20.88
CA TYR A 413 -22.46 14.28 -20.17
C TYR A 413 -21.38 15.35 -20.38
N VAL A 414 -20.77 15.84 -19.29
CA VAL A 414 -19.73 16.88 -19.35
C VAL A 414 -18.39 16.36 -18.83
N THR A 415 -17.37 16.29 -19.69
CA THR A 415 -16.01 15.91 -19.29
C THR A 415 -15.32 17.05 -18.52
N SER A 416 -14.39 16.69 -17.64
CA SER A 416 -13.59 17.67 -16.87
C SER A 416 -12.37 18.12 -17.67
N SER A 417 -12.12 19.43 -17.73
CA SER A 417 -10.96 20.01 -18.43
C SER A 417 -10.60 21.41 -17.90
N GLU A 418 -9.48 21.97 -18.36
CA GLU A 418 -9.10 23.36 -18.06
C GLU A 418 -10.10 24.39 -18.65
N THR A 419 -10.76 24.03 -19.75
CA THR A 419 -11.70 24.95 -20.40
C THR A 419 -12.90 25.26 -19.51
N ASN A 420 -13.34 24.29 -18.72
CA ASN A 420 -14.49 24.40 -17.83
C ASN A 420 -14.13 24.43 -16.33
N ALA A 421 -12.87 24.75 -16.00
CA ALA A 421 -12.34 24.77 -14.63
C ALA A 421 -12.71 23.49 -13.85
N TYR A 422 -12.58 22.34 -14.54
CA TYR A 422 -12.85 21.01 -13.99
C TYR A 422 -14.25 20.83 -13.40
N ASN A 423 -15.22 21.61 -13.89
CA ASN A 423 -16.61 21.68 -13.42
C ASN A 423 -16.79 22.11 -11.95
N LEU A 424 -15.75 22.64 -11.32
CA LEU A 424 -15.83 23.22 -9.98
C LEU A 424 -16.64 24.51 -10.01
N PHE A 425 -17.31 24.85 -8.90
CA PHE A 425 -18.12 26.06 -8.82
C PHE A 425 -17.51 27.12 -7.88
N ARG A 426 -17.96 28.36 -8.08
CA ARG A 426 -17.71 29.50 -7.19
C ARG A 426 -19.01 30.16 -6.80
N ALA A 427 -19.11 30.63 -5.57
CA ALA A 427 -20.22 31.44 -5.10
C ALA A 427 -19.84 32.91 -5.06
N VAL A 428 -20.71 33.74 -5.63
CA VAL A 428 -20.54 35.20 -5.71
C VAL A 428 -21.76 35.86 -5.08
N ILE A 429 -21.52 36.77 -4.14
CA ILE A 429 -22.60 37.56 -3.55
C ILE A 429 -23.15 38.53 -4.60
N GLY A 430 -24.48 38.57 -4.70
CA GLY A 430 -25.19 39.40 -5.64
C GLY A 430 -26.22 38.63 -6.45
N ASN A 431 -27.15 39.39 -7.01
CA ASN A 431 -28.21 38.90 -7.87
C ASN A 431 -27.68 38.77 -9.31
N ASN A 432 -27.68 37.55 -9.85
CA ASN A 432 -27.18 37.24 -11.20
C ASN A 432 -25.75 37.76 -11.45
N ASN A 433 -24.95 37.90 -10.40
CA ASN A 433 -23.58 38.37 -10.53
C ASN A 433 -22.67 37.20 -10.88
N THR A 434 -22.19 37.16 -12.12
CA THR A 434 -21.20 36.17 -12.59
C THR A 434 -19.78 36.72 -12.61
N ASN A 435 -19.60 38.01 -12.35
CA ASN A 435 -18.31 38.68 -12.39
C ASN A 435 -17.57 38.51 -11.06
N ILE A 436 -16.36 37.94 -11.12
CA ILE A 436 -15.45 37.83 -9.99
C ILE A 436 -14.33 38.87 -10.18
N PRO A 437 -14.27 39.92 -9.33
CA PRO A 437 -13.28 40.98 -9.46
C PRO A 437 -11.85 40.45 -9.55
N ALA A 438 -11.00 41.11 -10.34
CA ALA A 438 -9.60 40.74 -10.49
C ALA A 438 -8.81 40.76 -9.16
N SER A 439 -9.24 41.59 -8.22
CA SER A 439 -8.71 41.70 -6.87
C SER A 439 -9.09 40.54 -5.95
N ASP A 440 -10.16 39.80 -6.25
CA ASP A 440 -10.61 38.67 -5.44
C ASP A 440 -9.95 37.38 -5.92
N VAL A 441 -8.68 37.25 -5.54
CA VAL A 441 -7.81 36.13 -5.90
C VAL A 441 -8.38 34.80 -5.38
N ASN A 442 -9.05 34.81 -4.22
CA ASN A 442 -9.60 33.60 -3.58
C ASN A 442 -10.91 33.13 -4.21
N ALA A 443 -11.75 34.04 -4.70
CA ALA A 443 -12.99 33.70 -5.41
C ALA A 443 -12.75 33.23 -6.85
N SER A 444 -11.57 33.48 -7.42
CA SER A 444 -11.29 33.27 -8.83
C SER A 444 -11.26 31.79 -9.22
N PHE A 445 -11.53 31.50 -10.50
CA PHE A 445 -11.31 30.17 -11.06
C PHE A 445 -9.82 29.95 -11.36
N TYR A 446 -9.35 28.73 -11.14
CA TYR A 446 -7.99 28.32 -11.44
C TYR A 446 -7.99 27.07 -12.31
N THR A 447 -7.04 27.01 -13.23
CA THR A 447 -6.66 25.79 -13.96
C THR A 447 -5.24 25.42 -13.56
N LEU A 448 -4.83 24.20 -13.84
CA LEU A 448 -3.46 23.75 -13.55
C LEU A 448 -2.57 23.95 -14.79
N ASP A 449 -1.33 24.34 -14.56
CA ASP A 449 -0.30 24.52 -15.59
C ASP A 449 0.30 23.16 -15.98
N ASN A 450 -0.17 22.61 -17.10
CA ASN A 450 0.26 21.29 -17.59
C ASN A 450 1.77 21.17 -17.87
N THR A 451 2.52 22.28 -17.91
CA THR A 451 3.98 22.24 -18.08
C THR A 451 4.74 21.97 -16.78
N LYS A 452 4.07 22.10 -15.63
CA LYS A 452 4.70 22.02 -14.29
C LYS A 452 4.38 20.75 -13.54
N TYR A 453 3.60 19.85 -14.12
CA TYR A 453 3.26 18.57 -13.53
C TYR A 453 3.04 17.51 -14.62
N ASP A 454 2.94 16.24 -14.24
CA ASP A 454 2.70 15.14 -15.18
C ASP A 454 1.23 15.15 -15.65
N SER A 455 0.92 16.00 -16.63
CA SER A 455 -0.44 16.16 -17.17
C SER A 455 -0.87 14.97 -18.05
N GLY A 456 0.07 14.14 -18.50
CA GLY A 456 -0.18 12.91 -19.24
C GLY A 456 -0.60 11.75 -18.34
N TYR A 457 -0.35 11.86 -17.03
CA TYR A 457 -0.72 10.84 -16.08
C TYR A 457 -2.25 10.61 -16.05
N GLN A 458 -2.66 9.36 -16.23
CA GLN A 458 -4.02 8.92 -15.98
C GLN A 458 -4.01 7.65 -15.15
N ILE A 459 -4.90 7.60 -14.16
CA ILE A 459 -5.13 6.40 -13.36
C ILE A 459 -5.57 5.27 -14.30
N GLY A 460 -4.79 4.18 -14.37
CA GLY A 460 -5.07 2.99 -15.18
C GLY A 460 -4.43 2.95 -16.58
N MET A 461 -3.67 3.97 -17.01
CA MET A 461 -2.76 3.83 -18.15
C MET A 461 -1.42 3.25 -17.66
N ASP A 462 -1.30 1.92 -17.69
CA ASP A 462 -0.02 1.26 -17.48
C ASP A 462 0.66 1.09 -18.84
N THR A 463 1.32 2.14 -19.34
CA THR A 463 2.30 1.99 -20.42
C THR A 463 3.51 1.27 -19.84
N GLY A 464 3.49 -0.06 -19.87
CA GLY A 464 4.71 -0.85 -19.75
C GLY A 464 5.58 -0.56 -20.97
N ILE A 465 6.69 0.13 -20.75
CA ILE A 465 8.00 0.05 -21.41
C ILE A 465 8.85 1.19 -20.79
N PRO A 466 9.94 0.90 -20.07
CA PRO A 466 11.02 1.87 -19.88
C PRO A 466 11.65 2.18 -21.25
N SER A 467 11.96 3.45 -21.53
CA SER A 467 12.68 3.90 -22.74
C SER A 467 13.90 3.00 -23.05
N ASP A 468 13.98 2.50 -24.29
CA ASP A 468 15.09 1.68 -24.80
C ASP A 468 16.35 2.50 -25.20
N SER A 469 16.41 3.80 -24.84
CA SER A 469 17.55 4.65 -25.18
C SER A 469 18.79 4.29 -24.35
N PRO A 470 19.95 3.96 -24.98
CA PRO A 470 21.20 3.70 -24.27
C PRO A 470 21.76 4.91 -23.49
N GLU A 471 21.26 6.12 -23.77
CA GLU A 471 21.66 7.36 -23.10
C GLU A 471 20.92 7.55 -21.76
N ASP A 472 19.73 6.98 -21.61
CA ASP A 472 18.89 7.08 -20.39
C ASP A 472 19.42 6.19 -19.24
N ASN A 473 20.36 5.28 -19.51
CA ASN A 473 20.91 4.32 -18.55
C ASN A 473 22.25 4.75 -17.90
N ARG A 474 22.64 6.03 -17.97
CA ARG A 474 23.88 6.55 -17.37
C ARG A 474 23.68 7.35 -16.06
N VAL A 475 22.88 6.86 -15.11
CA VAL A 475 22.66 7.52 -13.81
C VAL A 475 22.85 6.60 -12.60
N GLY A 476 23.69 7.03 -11.65
CA GLY A 476 23.94 6.37 -10.36
C GLY A 476 22.88 6.71 -9.30
N LYS A 477 22.59 5.79 -8.38
CA LYS A 477 21.45 5.84 -7.42
C LYS A 477 21.86 6.37 -6.04
N GLY A 478 21.07 7.28 -5.45
CA GLY A 478 21.25 7.86 -4.10
C GLY A 478 19.94 8.08 -3.30
N TYR A 479 20.04 8.29 -1.97
CA TYR A 479 18.94 8.28 -0.98
C TYR A 479 18.69 9.64 -0.30
N ILE A 480 17.43 9.97 0.06
CA ILE A 480 17.07 11.19 0.83
C ILE A 480 16.60 10.82 2.26
N PRO A 481 17.23 11.37 3.33
CA PRO A 481 16.90 11.03 4.72
C PRO A 481 15.60 11.64 5.27
N SER A 482 14.87 10.85 6.06
CA SER A 482 13.65 11.24 6.81
C SER A 482 13.97 12.04 8.09
N PRO A 483 13.11 12.99 8.52
CA PRO A 483 13.35 13.84 9.69
C PRO A 483 13.19 13.16 11.06
N LYS A 484 12.69 11.91 11.15
CA LYS A 484 12.59 11.18 12.44
C LYS A 484 13.69 10.12 12.57
N LYS A 485 14.72 10.47 13.35
CA LYS A 485 15.98 9.74 13.54
C LYS A 485 15.89 8.66 14.63
N ASP A 486 15.20 7.56 14.39
CA ASP A 486 15.41 6.35 15.19
C ASP A 486 15.61 5.15 14.27
N ALA A 487 16.80 4.54 14.37
CA ALA A 487 17.23 3.41 13.57
C ALA A 487 16.30 2.20 13.72
N LYS A 488 15.60 2.09 14.86
CA LYS A 488 14.60 1.04 15.15
C LYS A 488 13.47 1.01 14.11
N TYR A 489 13.07 2.17 13.62
CA TYR A 489 11.91 2.30 12.73
C TYR A 489 12.29 2.29 11.25
N SER A 490 13.58 2.37 10.93
CA SER A 490 14.03 2.48 9.55
C SER A 490 14.48 1.16 8.94
N VAL A 491 14.16 0.96 7.65
CA VAL A 491 14.73 -0.15 6.86
C VAL A 491 16.26 -0.02 6.72
N MET A 492 16.85 1.14 7.02
CA MET A 492 18.31 1.33 7.02
C MET A 492 19.04 0.34 7.95
N SER A 493 18.39 -0.09 9.02
CA SER A 493 18.91 -1.14 9.90
C SER A 493 19.04 -2.49 9.20
N TYR A 494 18.10 -2.82 8.30
CA TYR A 494 18.11 -4.02 7.45
C TYR A 494 18.99 -3.88 6.20
N LEU A 495 18.98 -2.71 5.56
CA LEU A 495 19.73 -2.45 4.34
C LEU A 495 21.22 -2.35 4.56
N ASN A 496 21.64 -1.90 5.75
CA ASN A 496 23.04 -1.79 6.13
C ASN A 496 23.92 -1.14 5.02
N LEU A 497 23.33 -0.26 4.20
CA LEU A 497 23.99 0.41 3.07
C LEU A 497 24.94 1.44 3.65
N LYS A 498 26.19 1.02 3.86
CA LYS A 498 27.28 1.92 4.19
C LYS A 498 28.12 2.13 2.94
N THR A 499 28.20 3.39 2.54
CA THR A 499 29.15 3.89 1.55
C THR A 499 30.56 3.45 1.91
N ASN A 500 31.43 3.26 0.91
CA ASN A 500 32.87 3.07 1.12
C ASN A 500 33.40 4.18 2.05
N PRO A 501 33.77 3.89 3.31
CA PRO A 501 34.08 4.93 4.28
C PRO A 501 35.48 5.48 4.03
N VAL A 502 35.64 6.80 4.16
CA VAL A 502 36.96 7.42 4.31
C VAL A 502 37.20 7.63 5.80
N LEU A 503 38.21 6.93 6.34
CA LEU A 503 38.55 6.93 7.76
C LEU A 503 39.80 7.75 7.96
N VAL A 504 39.73 8.75 8.82
CA VAL A 504 40.87 9.60 9.17
C VAL A 504 41.35 9.24 10.57
N HIS A 505 42.60 8.79 10.69
CA HIS A 505 43.17 8.49 11.99
C HIS A 505 43.22 9.76 12.86
N SER A 506 42.70 9.68 14.09
CA SER A 506 42.39 10.85 14.91
C SER A 506 43.62 11.71 15.21
N PHE A 507 44.78 11.06 15.40
CA PHE A 507 46.03 11.72 15.77
C PHE A 507 46.91 12.08 14.57
N THR A 508 47.21 11.09 13.70
CA THR A 508 48.18 11.26 12.60
C THR A 508 47.56 11.80 11.31
N LYS A 509 46.23 11.90 11.24
CA LYS A 509 45.46 12.32 10.05
C LYS A 509 45.70 11.45 8.81
N LEU A 510 46.17 10.21 9.00
CA LEU A 510 46.27 9.23 7.92
C LEU A 510 44.87 8.90 7.39
N ASN A 511 44.70 8.93 6.07
CA ASN A 511 43.47 8.53 5.39
C ASN A 511 43.52 7.04 5.04
N ILE A 512 42.45 6.33 5.38
CA ILE A 512 42.24 4.92 5.08
C ILE A 512 40.89 4.80 4.36
N ASN A 513 40.90 4.22 3.17
CA ASN A 513 39.68 4.00 2.38
C ASN A 513 39.16 2.59 2.65
N GLY A 514 37.97 2.46 3.22
CA GLY A 514 37.29 1.18 3.35
C GLY A 514 36.57 0.83 2.05
N LYS A 515 36.79 -0.38 1.54
CA LYS A 515 35.98 -0.98 0.48
C LYS A 515 35.09 -2.06 1.10
N LEU A 516 33.78 -1.94 0.91
CA LEU A 516 32.83 -2.93 1.42
C LEU A 516 33.04 -4.28 0.71
N ILE A 517 32.99 -5.39 1.45
CA ILE A 517 33.04 -6.74 0.87
C ILE A 517 31.62 -7.12 0.42
N PRO A 518 31.38 -7.39 -0.88
CA PRO A 518 30.09 -7.87 -1.36
C PRO A 518 29.72 -9.19 -0.69
N ASN A 519 28.48 -9.32 -0.19
CA ASN A 519 27.91 -10.54 0.41
C ASN A 519 28.42 -10.96 1.82
N ALA A 520 29.13 -10.10 2.56
CA ALA A 520 29.54 -10.42 3.93
C ALA A 520 28.36 -10.37 4.93
N ILE A 521 28.29 -11.35 5.84
CA ILE A 521 27.21 -11.53 6.85
C ILE A 521 27.26 -10.45 7.97
N SER A 522 28.22 -9.51 7.92
CA SER A 522 28.42 -8.42 8.87
C SER A 522 29.13 -7.22 8.22
N ASN A 523 29.20 -6.08 8.92
CA ASN A 523 29.93 -4.86 8.54
C ASN A 523 31.42 -5.17 8.33
N ALA A 524 31.79 -5.66 7.15
CA ALA A 524 33.13 -6.15 6.82
C ALA A 524 33.72 -5.34 5.65
N TYR A 525 34.94 -4.84 5.86
CA TYR A 525 35.62 -3.92 4.98
C TYR A 525 37.04 -4.40 4.74
N VAL A 526 37.50 -4.22 3.50
CA VAL A 526 38.91 -4.22 3.15
C VAL A 526 39.44 -2.80 3.30
N LEU A 527 40.49 -2.60 4.10
CA LEU A 527 41.06 -1.29 4.38
C LEU A 527 42.24 -1.00 3.45
N ASN A 528 42.12 0.03 2.61
CA ASN A 528 43.13 0.44 1.62
C ASN A 528 43.86 1.71 2.07
N VAL A 529 45.19 1.68 2.03
CA VAL A 529 46.10 2.80 2.21
C VAL A 529 47.05 2.85 1.02
N ASN A 530 47.04 3.95 0.27
CA ASN A 530 47.93 4.16 -0.91
C ASN A 530 47.93 2.99 -1.91
N ASN A 531 46.75 2.45 -2.22
CA ASN A 531 46.55 1.37 -3.18
C ASN A 531 47.05 -0.02 -2.72
N SER A 532 47.35 -0.19 -1.43
CA SER A 532 47.65 -1.47 -0.78
C SER A 532 46.70 -1.68 0.40
N CYS A 533 46.36 -2.93 0.70
CA CYS A 533 45.42 -3.27 1.75
C CYS A 533 46.11 -3.80 3.00
N ILE A 534 45.55 -3.43 4.16
CA ILE A 534 46.02 -3.89 5.46
C ILE A 534 45.72 -5.39 5.58
N ASN A 535 46.76 -6.20 5.80
CA ASN A 535 46.65 -7.66 5.91
C ASN A 535 47.31 -8.15 7.19
N TYR A 536 46.59 -8.97 7.95
CA TYR A 536 47.12 -9.66 9.13
C TYR A 536 47.60 -11.07 8.74
N GLU A 537 48.90 -11.31 8.88
CA GLU A 537 49.54 -12.61 8.58
C GLU A 537 50.05 -13.26 9.87
N GLY A 538 49.13 -13.67 10.75
CA GLY A 538 49.39 -14.53 11.91
C GLY A 538 50.19 -13.93 13.08
N VAL A 539 51.12 -13.00 12.82
CA VAL A 539 51.98 -12.37 13.84
C VAL A 539 52.21 -10.88 13.54
N GLU A 540 52.18 -10.47 12.28
CA GLU A 540 52.43 -9.09 11.86
C GLU A 540 51.29 -8.55 10.99
N VAL A 541 51.11 -7.22 11.01
CA VAL A 541 50.24 -6.51 10.08
C VAL A 541 51.10 -5.92 8.97
N LYS A 542 50.87 -6.34 7.73
CA LYS A 542 51.60 -5.87 6.53
C LYS A 542 50.65 -5.23 5.53
N MET A 543 51.21 -4.49 4.58
CA MET A 543 50.47 -4.03 3.40
C MET A 543 50.64 -5.06 2.30
N SER A 544 49.55 -5.50 1.68
CA SER A 544 49.57 -6.43 0.54
C SER A 544 48.56 -6.01 -0.52
N GLU A 545 48.57 -6.68 -1.68
CA GLU A 545 47.53 -6.48 -2.70
C GLU A 545 46.13 -6.78 -2.13
N CYS A 546 45.17 -5.96 -2.50
CA CYS A 546 43.80 -6.01 -2.01
C CYS A 546 43.05 -7.22 -2.58
N ASP A 547 42.63 -8.13 -1.71
CA ASP A 547 41.91 -9.34 -2.07
C ASP A 547 40.79 -9.58 -1.05
N GLU A 548 39.55 -9.49 -1.52
CA GLU A 548 38.34 -9.62 -0.71
C GLU A 548 38.08 -11.07 -0.23
N LEU A 549 38.81 -12.05 -0.76
CA LEU A 549 38.76 -13.45 -0.31
C LEU A 549 39.77 -13.75 0.80
N LYS A 550 40.72 -12.85 1.08
CA LYS A 550 41.71 -13.02 2.16
C LYS A 550 41.12 -12.60 3.50
N THR A 551 40.93 -13.58 4.37
CA THR A 551 40.34 -13.35 5.70
C THR A 551 41.15 -12.41 6.59
N GLY A 552 42.48 -12.39 6.42
CA GLY A 552 43.40 -11.45 7.10
C GLY A 552 43.25 -9.98 6.71
N GLN A 553 42.49 -9.66 5.65
CA GLN A 553 42.21 -8.29 5.22
C GLN A 553 40.83 -7.78 5.66
N ILE A 554 40.10 -8.57 6.43
CA ILE A 554 38.70 -8.28 6.77
C ILE A 554 38.62 -7.56 8.12
N PHE A 555 38.08 -6.34 8.11
CA PHE A 555 37.90 -5.50 9.29
C PHE A 555 36.46 -5.02 9.45
N SER A 556 36.05 -4.78 10.69
CA SER A 556 34.75 -4.25 11.06
C SER A 556 34.88 -2.90 11.74
N ILE A 557 33.96 -1.98 11.43
CA ILE A 557 33.94 -0.63 12.01
C ILE A 557 33.00 -0.61 13.22
N ILE A 558 33.52 -0.23 14.38
CA ILE A 558 32.78 -0.14 15.64
C ILE A 558 32.73 1.33 16.07
N PHE A 559 31.54 1.93 16.11
CA PHE A 559 31.37 3.30 16.58
C PHE A 559 31.46 3.37 18.10
N THR A 560 32.15 4.40 18.62
CA THR A 560 32.39 4.55 20.07
C THR A 560 31.20 5.18 20.80
N GLY A 561 30.38 5.97 20.10
CA GLY A 561 29.30 6.76 20.69
C GLY A 561 29.76 8.00 21.47
N ASN A 562 31.06 8.16 21.71
CA ASN A 562 31.61 9.26 22.53
C ASN A 562 31.72 10.58 21.76
N LYS A 563 31.92 10.52 20.44
CA LYS A 563 32.03 11.68 19.55
C LYS A 563 31.42 11.35 18.18
N LYS A 564 30.85 12.36 17.53
CA LYS A 564 30.23 12.20 16.21
C LYS A 564 31.22 11.58 15.23
N ASN A 565 30.81 10.47 14.61
CA ASN A 565 31.55 9.68 13.63
C ASN A 565 32.88 9.07 14.12
N GLU A 566 33.12 9.01 15.43
CA GLU A 566 34.30 8.35 15.98
C GLU A 566 34.11 6.83 16.06
N CYS A 567 35.11 6.09 15.58
CA CYS A 567 35.07 4.64 15.48
C CYS A 567 36.43 3.98 15.76
N LYS A 568 36.39 2.69 16.10
CA LYS A 568 37.52 1.75 16.15
C LYS A 568 37.38 0.74 15.01
N LEU A 569 38.51 0.16 14.60
CA LEU A 569 38.56 -0.86 13.55
C LEU A 569 38.94 -2.19 14.19
N GLN A 570 38.08 -3.19 14.07
CA GLN A 570 38.27 -4.51 14.66
C GLN A 570 38.54 -5.54 13.57
N HIS A 571 39.58 -6.35 13.71
CA HIS A 571 39.86 -7.44 12.79
C HIS A 571 38.83 -8.59 12.94
N HIS A 572 38.35 -9.12 11.83
CA HIS A 572 37.19 -10.01 11.81
C HIS A 572 37.43 -11.36 12.52
N GLU A 573 38.60 -11.97 12.33
CA GLU A 573 38.94 -13.27 12.95
C GLU A 573 39.44 -13.12 14.40
N THR A 574 40.40 -12.22 14.62
CA THR A 574 41.09 -12.10 15.93
C THR A 574 40.32 -11.25 16.94
N LYS A 575 39.30 -10.49 16.51
CA LYS A 575 38.55 -9.52 17.32
C LYS A 575 39.40 -8.42 17.97
N ASN A 576 40.67 -8.32 17.61
CA ASN A 576 41.59 -7.29 18.07
C ASN A 576 41.37 -5.96 17.35
N ILE A 577 41.73 -4.86 18.00
CA ILE A 577 41.58 -3.50 17.49
C ILE A 577 42.86 -3.06 16.75
N LEU A 578 42.68 -2.47 15.58
CA LEU A 578 43.75 -1.87 14.79
C LEU A 578 44.22 -0.57 15.44
N THR A 579 45.52 -0.49 15.68
CA THR A 579 46.23 0.67 16.23
C THR A 579 47.24 1.17 15.21
N TYR A 580 47.36 2.48 15.03
CA TYR A 580 48.36 3.08 14.15
C TYR A 580 49.30 4.00 14.92
N LYS A 581 50.56 3.58 15.10
CA LYS A 581 51.59 4.33 15.86
C LYS A 581 52.94 4.23 15.16
N ASN A 582 53.70 5.33 15.11
CA ASN A 582 55.03 5.41 14.48
C ASN A 582 55.07 4.84 13.05
N SER A 583 54.05 5.15 12.25
CA SER A 583 53.89 4.66 10.87
C SER A 583 53.70 3.14 10.70
N LEU A 584 53.42 2.43 11.79
CA LEU A 584 53.19 0.99 11.80
C LEU A 584 51.76 0.68 12.27
N PHE A 585 51.14 -0.29 11.62
CA PHE A 585 49.86 -0.86 12.04
C PHE A 585 50.11 -2.06 12.97
N THR A 586 49.37 -2.14 14.06
CA THR A 586 49.40 -3.29 14.98
C THR A 586 47.99 -3.66 15.44
N LEU A 587 47.77 -4.93 15.77
CA LEU A 587 46.53 -5.38 16.41
C LEU A 587 46.75 -5.50 17.91
N VAL A 588 45.87 -4.89 18.70
CA VAL A 588 45.88 -4.96 20.16
C VAL A 588 44.55 -5.50 20.68
N PRO A 589 44.52 -6.21 21.82
CA PRO A 589 43.27 -6.60 22.46
C PRO A 589 42.40 -5.38 22.77
N GLU A 590 41.08 -5.54 22.72
CA GLU A 590 40.13 -4.46 23.03
C GLU A 590 40.29 -3.92 24.46
N SER A 591 40.76 -4.75 25.38
CA SER A 591 41.07 -4.40 26.77
C SER A 591 42.35 -3.56 26.95
N ASP A 592 43.17 -3.37 25.91
CA ASP A 592 44.39 -2.56 26.01
C ASP A 592 44.06 -1.06 25.98
N THR A 593 44.12 -0.45 27.17
CA THR A 593 43.87 0.98 27.39
C THR A 593 45.13 1.84 27.18
N ARG A 594 46.30 1.22 26.97
CA ARG A 594 47.56 1.96 26.75
C ARG A 594 47.53 2.55 25.35
N ASN A 595 47.83 3.86 25.24
CA ASN A 595 47.87 4.55 23.95
C ASN A 595 46.52 4.54 23.19
N ILE A 596 45.38 4.55 23.91
CA ILE A 596 44.03 4.44 23.33
C ILE A 596 43.73 5.48 22.22
N GLN A 597 44.38 6.64 22.27
CA GLN A 597 44.28 7.69 21.25
C GLN A 597 44.70 7.26 19.84
N TYR A 598 45.53 6.23 19.72
CA TYR A 598 46.01 5.67 18.43
C TYR A 598 45.10 4.55 17.88
N GLN A 599 43.98 4.27 18.57
CA GLN A 599 42.96 3.29 18.16
C GLN A 599 41.74 3.97 17.51
N TYR A 600 41.65 5.30 17.55
CA TYR A 600 40.47 6.05 17.13
C TYR A 600 40.60 6.61 15.72
N PHE A 601 39.54 6.44 14.93
CA PHE A 601 39.38 6.95 13.59
C PHE A 601 38.10 7.79 13.52
N ILE A 602 38.08 8.79 12.65
CA ILE A 602 36.89 9.59 12.34
C ILE A 602 36.43 9.21 10.94
N MET A 603 35.19 8.74 10.82
CA MET A 603 34.56 8.51 9.52
C MET A 603 34.10 9.85 8.93
N GLN A 604 34.60 10.19 7.74
CA GLN A 604 34.22 11.40 7.02
C GLN A 604 32.88 11.26 6.32
#